data_AF-A0A917TPL9-F1
#
_entry.id   AF-A0A917TPL9-F1
#
_cell.length_a   1.000
_cell.length_b   1.000
_cell.length_c   1.000
_cell.angle_alpha   90.00
_cell.angle_beta   90.00
_cell.angle_gamma   90.00
#
_symmetry.space_group_name_H-M   'P 1'
#
loop_
_entity.id
_entity.type
_entity.pdbx_description
1 polymer ?
#
loop_
_entity_poly.entity_id
_entity_poly.type
_entity_poly.pdbx_seq_one_letter_code
_entity_poly.pdbx_strand_id
1 'polypeptide(L)'
;MWYRQNRVGYICGSYARHGNIACTNHAISEKELAQVILNDIDWMYNKISDKKFLSDVKALEKKRVHLNQKELNLIDDEINSIKVKKRRYIEINGFTCEVQNHKTQVK
;
A
#
# COMPACT_ATOMS: atom_id res chain seq x y z
N MET A 1 -30.31 -6.32 8.74
CA MET A 1 -31.66 -6.06 8.18
C MET A 1 -32.38 -7.38 7.97
N TRP A 2 -33.71 -7.37 7.93
CA TRP A 2 -34.54 -8.56 7.74
C TRP A 2 -35.53 -8.31 6.63
N TYR A 3 -35.61 -9.22 5.66
CA TYR A 3 -36.57 -9.13 4.57
C TYR A 3 -37.98 -9.51 5.04
N ARG A 4 -38.99 -8.78 4.56
CA ARG A 4 -40.41 -9.00 4.85
C ARG A 4 -41.18 -9.09 3.55
N GLN A 5 -41.61 -10.30 3.20
CA GLN A 5 -42.33 -10.60 1.96
C GLN A 5 -43.61 -9.76 1.79
N ASN A 6 -44.36 -9.52 2.88
CA ASN A 6 -45.59 -8.73 2.85
C ASN A 6 -45.39 -7.24 2.53
N ARG A 7 -44.15 -6.73 2.62
CA ARG A 7 -43.81 -5.34 2.32
C ARG A 7 -42.83 -5.22 1.15
N VAL A 8 -42.34 -6.35 0.63
CA VAL A 8 -41.29 -6.43 -0.42
C VAL A 8 -40.12 -5.48 -0.08
N GLY A 9 -39.57 -5.67 1.11
CA GLY A 9 -38.56 -4.75 1.64
C GLY A 9 -37.93 -5.22 2.94
N TYR A 10 -37.03 -4.39 3.45
CA TYR A 10 -36.17 -4.71 4.57
C TYR A 10 -36.48 -3.84 5.79
N ILE A 11 -36.43 -4.45 6.98
CA ILE A 11 -36.54 -3.75 8.26
C ILE A 11 -35.26 -3.91 9.09
N CYS A 12 -35.07 -3.04 10.07
CA CYS A 12 -33.98 -3.19 11.04
C CYS A 12 -34.10 -4.50 11.82
N GLY A 13 -32.98 -5.19 12.04
CA GLY A 13 -32.97 -6.44 12.81
C GLY A 13 -33.23 -6.23 14.30
N SER A 14 -32.75 -5.12 14.85
CA SER A 14 -33.02 -4.74 16.24
C SER A 14 -34.51 -4.41 16.43
N TYR A 15 -35.12 -3.70 15.47
CA TYR A 15 -36.58 -3.47 15.46
C TYR A 15 -37.35 -4.80 15.38
N ALA A 16 -36.92 -5.71 14.50
CA ALA A 16 -37.58 -7.01 14.33
C ALA A 16 -37.54 -7.89 15.59
N ARG A 17 -36.52 -7.72 16.46
CA ARG A 17 -36.33 -8.52 17.69
C ARG A 17 -36.90 -7.87 18.95
N HIS A 18 -36.74 -6.56 19.10
CA HIS A 18 -37.02 -5.84 20.35
C HIS A 18 -38.02 -4.68 20.17
N GLY A 19 -38.55 -4.49 18.95
CA GLY A 19 -39.55 -3.47 18.65
C GLY A 19 -39.04 -2.04 18.85
N ASN A 20 -39.97 -1.15 19.21
CA ASN A 20 -39.73 0.29 19.37
C ASN A 20 -38.72 0.64 20.47
N ILE A 21 -38.42 -0.30 21.38
CA ILE A 21 -37.43 -0.09 22.47
C ILE A 21 -36.02 0.02 21.90
N ALA A 22 -35.71 -0.76 20.85
CA ALA A 22 -34.36 -0.81 20.28
C ALA A 22 -34.20 0.06 19.04
N CYS A 23 -35.28 0.34 18.30
CA CYS A 23 -35.21 1.11 17.06
C CYS A 23 -36.60 1.60 16.63
N THR A 24 -36.66 2.63 15.78
CA THR A 24 -37.92 3.10 15.20
C THR A 24 -38.43 2.15 14.10
N ASN A 25 -39.73 2.18 13.84
CA ASN A 25 -40.35 1.43 12.74
C ASN A 25 -39.99 2.05 11.39
N HIS A 26 -38.84 1.67 10.85
CA HIS A 26 -38.44 2.03 9.49
C HIS A 26 -38.35 0.77 8.61
N ALA A 27 -38.83 0.93 7.38
CA ALA A 27 -38.78 -0.08 6.33
C ALA A 27 -38.18 0.55 5.07
N ILE A 28 -37.36 -0.21 4.37
CA ILE A 28 -36.71 0.20 3.13
C ILE A 28 -37.23 -0.72 2.03
N SER A 29 -37.77 -0.15 0.96
CA SER A 29 -38.20 -0.91 -0.21
C SER A 29 -36.99 -1.59 -0.87
N GLU A 30 -37.13 -2.85 -1.27
CA GLU A 30 -36.07 -3.56 -2.00
C GLU A 30 -35.71 -2.85 -3.31
N LYS A 31 -36.73 -2.33 -4.01
CA LYS A 31 -36.54 -1.58 -5.26
C LYS A 31 -35.73 -0.30 -5.03
N GLU A 32 -36.06 0.45 -3.98
CA GLU A 32 -35.34 1.68 -3.66
C GLU A 32 -33.90 1.39 -3.25
N LEU A 33 -33.69 0.37 -2.42
CA LEU A 33 -32.35 -0.05 -2.01
C LEU A 33 -31.50 -0.47 -3.22
N ALA A 34 -32.06 -1.27 -4.12
CA ALA A 34 -31.38 -1.67 -5.35
C ALA A 34 -31.03 -0.47 -6.22
N GLN A 35 -31.95 0.48 -6.38
CA GLN A 35 -31.70 1.69 -7.17
C GLN A 35 -30.57 2.54 -6.57
N VAL A 36 -30.55 2.74 -5.25
CA VAL A 36 -29.48 3.47 -4.56
C VAL A 36 -28.14 2.79 -4.78
N ILE A 37 -28.07 1.47 -4.58
CA ILE A 37 -26.83 0.70 -4.78
C ILE A 37 -26.36 0.80 -6.23
N LEU A 38 -27.26 0.69 -7.21
CA LEU A 38 -26.92 0.81 -8.64
C LEU A 38 -26.41 2.22 -8.99
N ASN A 39 -27.06 3.26 -8.44
CA ASN A 39 -26.63 4.64 -8.64
C ASN A 39 -25.23 4.88 -8.05
N ASP A 40 -24.94 4.32 -6.88
CA ASP A 40 -23.62 4.43 -6.25
C ASP A 40 -22.54 3.73 -7.10
N ILE A 41 -22.84 2.54 -7.63
CA ILE A 41 -21.95 1.79 -8.53
C ILE A 41 -21.70 2.60 -9.81
N ASP A 42 -22.74 3.15 -10.43
CA ASP A 42 -22.62 3.96 -11.64
C ASP A 42 -21.83 5.24 -11.38
N TRP A 43 -22.05 5.91 -10.25
CA TRP A 43 -21.26 7.07 -9.86
C TRP A 43 -19.77 6.73 -9.69
N MET A 44 -19.45 5.62 -9.01
CA MET A 44 -18.07 5.16 -8.85
C MET A 44 -17.44 4.80 -10.20
N TYR A 45 -18.19 4.10 -11.06
CA TYR A 45 -17.74 3.75 -12.40
C TYR A 45 -17.40 5.00 -13.22
N ASN A 46 -18.30 5.97 -13.27
CA ASN A 46 -18.11 7.21 -14.02
C ASN A 46 -16.92 8.03 -13.51
N LYS A 47 -16.64 7.99 -12.20
CA LYS A 47 -15.44 8.62 -11.63
C LYS A 47 -14.15 7.92 -12.04
N ILE A 48 -14.14 6.59 -12.12
CA ILE A 48 -12.96 5.82 -12.52
C ILE A 48 -12.74 5.86 -14.04
N SER A 49 -13.82 5.83 -14.82
CA SER A 49 -13.77 5.90 -16.28
C SER A 49 -13.38 7.28 -16.81
N ASP A 50 -13.35 8.30 -15.95
CA ASP A 50 -12.79 9.59 -16.30
C ASP A 50 -11.32 9.40 -16.70
N LYS A 51 -11.03 9.66 -17.99
CA LYS A 51 -9.67 9.56 -18.55
C LYS A 51 -8.67 10.40 -17.75
N LYS A 52 -9.14 11.49 -17.13
CA LYS A 52 -8.32 12.34 -16.26
C LYS A 52 -7.89 11.62 -14.99
N PHE A 53 -8.79 10.90 -14.33
CA PHE A 53 -8.47 10.11 -13.14
C PHE A 53 -7.37 9.08 -13.44
N LEU A 54 -7.51 8.34 -14.54
CA LEU A 54 -6.50 7.37 -14.96
C LEU A 54 -5.16 8.02 -15.34
N SER A 55 -5.17 9.20 -15.96
CA SER A 55 -3.92 9.92 -16.25
C SER A 55 -3.23 10.41 -14.98
N ASP A 56 -4.00 10.89 -14.01
CA ASP A 56 -3.46 11.41 -12.74
C ASP A 56 -2.83 10.27 -11.93
N VAL A 57 -3.49 9.10 -11.86
CA VAL A 57 -2.94 7.90 -11.23
C VAL A 57 -1.62 7.47 -11.89
N LYS A 58 -1.56 7.43 -13.22
CA LYS A 58 -0.33 7.11 -13.97
C LYS A 58 0.79 8.13 -13.72
N ALA A 59 0.45 9.42 -13.60
CA ALA A 59 1.42 10.46 -13.32
C ALA A 59 2.01 10.31 -11.90
N LEU A 60 1.17 10.01 -10.90
CA LEU A 60 1.60 9.74 -9.53
C LEU A 60 2.50 8.51 -9.45
N GLU A 61 2.13 7.44 -10.16
CA GLU A 61 2.92 6.22 -10.24
C GLU A 61 4.31 6.50 -10.84
N LYS A 62 4.38 7.17 -11.99
CA LYS A 62 5.66 7.55 -12.62
C LYS A 62 6.54 8.38 -11.68
N LYS A 63 5.94 9.35 -10.97
CA LYS A 63 6.67 10.17 -10.00
C LYS A 63 7.22 9.33 -8.85
N ARG A 64 6.45 8.39 -8.31
CA ARG A 64 6.90 7.45 -7.28
C ARG A 64 8.02 6.55 -7.76
N VAL A 65 7.88 5.95 -8.95
CA VAL A 65 8.93 5.11 -9.55
C VAL A 65 10.23 5.89 -9.71
N HIS A 66 10.15 7.13 -10.21
CA HIS A 66 11.32 7.98 -10.35
C HIS A 66 12.01 8.30 -9.01
N LEU A 67 11.23 8.64 -7.98
CA LEU A 67 11.77 8.92 -6.63
C LEU A 67 12.44 7.67 -6.03
N ASN A 68 11.76 6.53 -6.09
CA ASN A 68 12.29 5.28 -5.58
C ASN A 68 13.58 4.88 -6.32
N GLN A 69 13.63 5.06 -7.64
CA GLN A 69 14.85 4.77 -8.41
C GLN A 69 16.02 5.65 -7.99
N LYS A 70 15.75 6.94 -7.70
CA LYS A 70 16.78 7.85 -7.20
C LYS A 70 17.32 7.40 -5.84
N GLU A 71 16.43 7.01 -4.93
CA GLU A 71 16.82 6.50 -3.62
C GLU A 71 17.63 5.20 -3.73
N LEU A 72 17.20 4.27 -4.58
CA LEU A 72 17.93 3.02 -4.85
C LEU A 72 19.35 3.28 -5.36
N ASN A 73 19.51 4.24 -6.27
CA ASN A 73 20.83 4.59 -6.80
C ASN A 73 21.75 5.15 -5.70
N LEU A 74 21.21 6.01 -4.82
CA LEU A 74 21.99 6.55 -3.69
C LEU A 74 22.46 5.45 -2.74
N ILE A 75 21.58 4.49 -2.44
CA ILE A 75 21.92 3.33 -1.60
C ILE A 75 22.99 2.46 -2.28
N ASP A 76 22.89 2.24 -3.59
CA ASP A 76 23.89 1.45 -4.32
C ASP A 76 25.26 2.14 -4.36
N ASP A 77 25.29 3.45 -4.56
CA ASP A 77 26.51 4.26 -4.50
C ASP A 77 27.18 4.15 -3.11
N GLU A 78 26.38 4.21 -2.05
CA GLU A 78 26.86 4.06 -0.68
C GLU A 78 27.45 2.66 -0.44
N ILE A 79 26.74 1.61 -0.85
CA ILE A 79 27.20 0.22 -0.80
C ILE A 79 28.54 0.07 -1.55
N ASN A 80 28.66 0.65 -2.74
CA ASN A 80 29.86 0.59 -3.55
C ASN A 80 31.03 1.32 -2.86
N SER A 81 30.78 2.47 -2.24
CA SER A 81 31.79 3.20 -1.46
C SER A 81 32.32 2.36 -0.29
N ILE A 82 31.42 1.65 0.41
CA ILE A 82 31.76 0.77 1.54
C ILE A 82 32.56 -0.44 1.05
N LYS A 83 32.16 -1.06 -0.07
CA LYS A 83 32.90 -2.17 -0.69
C LYS A 83 34.32 -1.77 -1.05
N VAL A 84 34.50 -0.57 -1.63
CA VAL A 84 35.83 -0.04 -1.96
C VAL A 84 36.66 0.19 -0.70
N LYS A 85 36.10 0.84 0.33
CA LYS A 85 36.78 1.04 1.63
C LYS A 85 37.20 -0.28 2.27
N LYS A 86 36.31 -1.29 2.25
CA LYS A 86 36.59 -2.64 2.76
C LYS A 86 37.75 -3.29 2.01
N ARG A 87 37.77 -3.26 0.68
CA ARG A 87 38.89 -3.78 -0.12
C ARG A 87 40.21 -3.11 0.24
N ARG A 88 40.24 -1.78 0.29
CA ARG A 88 41.43 -1.01 0.67
C ARG A 88 41.94 -1.39 2.06
N TYR A 89 41.04 -1.56 3.03
CA TYR A 89 41.42 -1.97 4.38
C TYR A 89 42.03 -3.39 4.40
N ILE A 90 41.47 -4.33 3.63
CA ILE A 90 42.04 -5.68 3.50
C ILE A 90 43.41 -5.63 2.84
N GLU A 91 43.58 -4.85 1.77
CA GLU A 91 44.87 -4.68 1.09
C GLU A 91 45.94 -4.16 2.06
N ILE A 92 45.67 -3.05 2.76
CA ILE A 92 46.60 -2.47 3.74
C ILE A 92 46.99 -3.48 4.82
N ASN A 93 46.01 -4.19 5.40
CA ASN A 93 46.30 -5.16 6.46
C ASN A 93 46.95 -6.45 5.95
N GLY A 94 46.67 -6.87 4.71
CA GLY A 94 47.36 -7.97 4.05
C GLY A 94 48.85 -7.68 3.88
N PHE A 95 49.21 -6.46 3.46
CA PHE A 95 50.60 -6.02 3.39
C PHE A 95 51.29 -5.95 4.76
N THR A 96 50.57 -5.65 5.85
CA THR A 96 51.17 -5.61 7.19
C THR A 96 51.60 -6.98 7.74
N CYS A 97 51.00 -8.09 7.27
CA CYS A 97 51.43 -9.44 7.66
C CYS A 97 52.78 -9.83 7.02
N GLU A 98 53.05 -9.41 5.78
CA GLU A 98 54.33 -9.71 5.11
C GLU A 98 55.50 -8.95 5.74
N VAL A 99 55.28 -7.68 6.15
CA VAL A 99 56.31 -6.85 6.78
C VAL A 99 56.62 -7.29 8.22
N GLN A 100 55.66 -7.91 8.92
CA GLN A 100 55.88 -8.46 10.26
C GLN A 100 56.70 -9.77 10.21
N ASN A 101 56.48 -10.63 9.21
CA ASN A 101 57.25 -11.87 9.04
C ASN A 101 58.72 -11.64 8.66
N HIS A 102 59.03 -10.56 7.93
CA HIS A 102 60.41 -10.23 7.56
C HIS A 102 61.25 -9.64 8.70
N LYS A 103 60.61 -9.10 9.75
CA LYS A 103 61.28 -8.55 10.95
C LYS A 103 61.55 -9.59 12.05
N THR A 104 60.91 -10.76 11.99
CA THR A 104 61.13 -11.87 12.94
C THR A 104 62.20 -12.87 12.50
N GLN A 105 62.64 -12.87 11.24
CA GLN A 105 63.72 -13.75 10.76
C GLN A 105 65.12 -13.11 10.76
N VAL A 106 65.22 -11.83 11.17
CA VAL A 106 66.50 -11.13 11.34
C VAL A 106 66.66 -10.76 12.82
N LYS A 107 66.77 -11.78 13.67
CA LYS A 107 67.30 -11.70 15.04
C LYS A 107 67.98 -13.01 15.38
#